data_AF-A0A1H9S0X3-F1
#
_entry.id   AF-A0A1H9S0X3-F1
#
_cell.length_a   1.000
_cell.length_b   1.000
_cell.length_c   1.000
_cell.angle_alpha   90.00
_cell.angle_beta   90.00
_cell.angle_gamma   90.00
#
_symmetry.space_group_name_H-M   'P 1'
#
loop_
_entity.id
_entity.type
_entity.pdbx_description
1 polymer ?
#
loop_
_entity_poly.entity_id
_entity_poly.type
_entity_poly.pdbx_seq_one_letter_code
_entity_poly.pdbx_strand_id
1 'polypeptide(L)' 'MKEIFEQYGGVLITVVAILSVIAVIIFVVGQGNNSVIGQAFIRIINSFVDNANHNAGINCKLM' A
#
# COMPACT_ATOMS: atom_id res chain seq x y z
N MET A 1 -2.27 33.39 -19.06
CA MET A 1 -2.83 32.27 -18.27
C MET A 1 -3.50 31.24 -19.18
N LYS A 2 -4.55 31.60 -19.93
CA LYS A 2 -5.27 30.67 -20.84
C LYS A 2 -4.38 30.05 -21.92
N GLU A 3 -3.49 30.86 -22.50
CA GLU A 3 -2.50 30.47 -23.51
C GLU A 3 -1.44 29.45 -23.00
N ILE A 4 -1.12 29.50 -21.70
CA ILE A 4 -0.15 28.58 -21.08
C ILE A 4 -0.78 27.19 -20.87
N PHE A 5 -2.07 27.16 -20.54
CA PHE A 5 -2.81 25.90 -20.43
C PHE A 5 -3.14 25.28 -21.80
N GLU A 6 -3.28 26.06 -22.87
CA GLU A 6 -3.44 25.51 -24.21
C GLU A 6 -2.13 24.91 -24.75
N GLN A 7 -0.98 25.56 -24.50
CA GLN A 7 0.30 25.11 -25.04
C GLN A 7 0.98 24.02 -24.18
N TYR A 8 0.83 24.08 -22.85
CA TYR A 8 1.47 23.14 -21.92
C TYR A 8 0.47 22.26 -21.16
N GLY A 9 -0.84 22.44 -21.33
CA GLY A 9 -1.86 21.70 -20.59
C GLY A 9 -1.78 20.19 -20.83
N GLY A 10 -1.48 19.76 -22.06
CA GLY A 10 -1.29 18.34 -22.35
C GLY A 10 -0.16 17.72 -21.54
N VAL A 11 0.98 18.41 -21.41
CA VAL A 11 2.13 17.95 -20.62
C VAL A 11 1.84 18.01 -19.12
N LEU A 12 1.14 19.04 -18.66
CA LEU A 12 0.76 19.17 -17.25
C LEU A 12 -0.18 18.05 -16.80
N ILE A 13 -1.14 17.67 -17.64
CA ILE A 13 -2.07 16.56 -17.35
C ILE A 13 -1.32 15.23 -17.24
N THR A 14 -0.37 14.96 -18.12
CA THR A 14 0.39 13.69 -18.08
C THR A 14 1.28 13.60 -16.84
N VAL A 15 1.93 14.70 -16.43
CA VAL A 15 2.71 14.74 -15.18
C VAL A 15 1.82 14.49 -13.96
N VAL A 16 0.67 15.16 -13.88
CA VAL A 16 -0.28 14.96 -12.77
C VAL A 16 -0.82 13.52 -12.74
N ALA A 17 -1.08 12.92 -13.91
CA ALA A 17 -1.53 11.54 -14.01
C ALA A 17 -0.48 10.57 -13.45
N ILE A 18 0.79 10.70 -13.84
CA ILE A 18 1.88 9.85 -13.36
C ILE A 18 2.07 10.02 -11.84
N LEU A 19 2.07 11.27 -11.35
CA LEU A 19 2.18 11.55 -9.91
C LEU A 19 1.02 10.93 -9.11
N SER A 20 -0.19 10.97 -9.66
CA SER A 20 -1.37 10.36 -9.03
C SER A 20 -1.22 8.84 -8.91
N VAL A 21 -0.71 8.17 -9.95
CA VAL A 21 -0.44 6.72 -9.91
C VAL A 21 0.64 6.40 -8.87
N ILE A 22 1.74 7.15 -8.83
CA ILE A 22 2.80 6.97 -7.85
C ILE A 22 2.26 7.16 -6.42
N ALA A 23 1.43 8.16 -6.19
CA ALA A 23 0.82 8.41 -4.88
C ALA A 23 -0.05 7.24 -4.42
N VAL A 24 -0.86 6.67 -5.33
CA VAL A 24 -1.69 5.48 -5.02
C VAL A 24 -0.80 4.27 -4.69
N ILE A 25 0.26 4.04 -5.46
CA ILE A 25 1.20 2.93 -5.20
C ILE A 25 1.85 3.10 -3.82
N ILE A 26 2.33 4.30 -3.49
CA ILE A 26 2.92 4.60 -2.18
C ILE A 26 1.90 4.38 -1.06
N PHE A 27 0.64 4.75 -1.27
CA PHE A 27 -0.41 4.55 -0.26
C PHE A 27 -0.71 3.06 -0.04
N VAL A 28 -0.83 2.29 -1.13
CA VAL A 28 -1.21 0.86 -1.08
C VAL A 28 -0.05 0.00 -0.58
N VAL A 29 1.15 0.20 -1.12
CA VAL A 29 2.37 -0.53 -0.74
C VAL A 29 2.92 0.01 0.58
N GLY A 30 2.58 1.23 0.97
CA GLY A 30 3.13 1.95 2.12
C GLY A 30 4.61 2.30 1.97
N GLN A 31 5.09 3.13 2.90
CA GLN A 31 6.51 3.29 3.17
C GLN A 31 6.81 2.71 4.55
N GLY A 32 7.73 1.75 4.61
CA GLY A 32 8.09 1.06 5.85
C GLY A 32 6.95 0.24 6.46
N ASN A 33 6.70 0.41 7.76
CA ASN A 33 5.79 -0.44 8.54
C ASN A 33 4.30 -0.11 8.34
N ASN A 34 3.97 0.92 7.56
CA ASN A 34 2.60 1.38 7.32
C ASN A 34 2.01 0.88 5.99
N SER A 35 2.58 -0.17 5.41
CA SER A 35 2.01 -0.86 4.25
C SER A 35 0.63 -1.42 4.54
N VAL A 36 -0.39 -0.96 3.79
CA VAL A 36 -1.74 -1.53 3.88
C VAL A 36 -1.71 -3.02 3.50
N ILE A 37 -0.98 -3.35 2.43
CA ILE A 37 -0.78 -4.75 2.01
C ILE A 37 0.01 -5.53 3.06
N GLY A 38 1.12 -4.97 3.56
CA GLY A 38 1.98 -5.63 4.54
C GLY A 38 1.23 -5.94 5.84
N GLN A 39 0.45 -4.99 6.36
CA GLN A 39 -0.37 -5.20 7.55
C GLN A 39 -1.47 -6.26 7.32
N ALA A 40 -2.12 -6.24 6.14
CA ALA A 40 -3.10 -7.25 5.79
C ALA A 40 -2.47 -8.65 5.73
N PHE A 41 -1.27 -8.78 5.15
CA PHE A 41 -0.56 -10.05 5.04
C PHE A 41 -0.08 -10.57 6.41
N ILE A 42 0.52 -9.70 7.25
CA ILE A 42 0.91 -10.06 8.62
C ILE A 42 -0.30 -10.53 9.42
N ARG A 43 -1.47 -9.87 9.25
CA ARG A 43 -2.70 -10.29 9.93
C ARG A 43 -3.13 -11.70 9.53
N ILE A 44 -2.99 -12.07 8.24
CA ILE A 44 -3.28 -13.42 7.77
C ILE A 44 -2.31 -14.43 8.38
N ILE A 45 -1.01 -14.12 8.37
CA ILE A 45 0.02 -14.98 8.99
C ILE A 45 -0.27 -15.19 10.47
N ASN A 46 -0.51 -14.12 11.22
CA ASN A 46 -0.80 -14.20 12.64
C ASN A 46 -2.05 -15.04 12.91
N SER A 47 -3.11 -14.85 12.11
CA SER A 47 -4.33 -15.66 12.23
C SER A 47 -4.08 -17.15 11.94
N PHE A 48 -3.24 -17.46 10.94
CA PHE A 48 -2.87 -18.84 10.64
C PHE A 48 -2.06 -19.46 11.78
N VAL A 49 -1.06 -18.75 12.29
CA VAL A 49 -0.18 -19.19 13.37
C VAL A 49 -0.97 -19.40 14.67
N ASP A 50 -1.86 -18.46 15.01
CA ASP A 50 -2.71 -18.57 16.20
C ASP A 50 -3.62 -19.80 16.14
N ASN A 51 -4.21 -20.09 14.96
CA ASN A 51 -5.02 -21.29 14.75
C ASN A 51 -4.19 -22.59 14.83
N ALA A 52 -2.98 -22.59 14.25
CA ALA A 52 -2.07 -23.74 14.32
C ALA A 52 -1.62 -24.02 15.76
N ASN A 53 -1.31 -22.96 16.51
CA ASN A 53 -0.88 -23.02 17.90
C ASN A 53 -2.00 -23.50 18.83
N HIS A 54 -3.23 -23.04 18.60
CA HIS A 54 -4.41 -23.55 19.29
C HIS A 54 -4.59 -25.05 19.08
N ASN A 55 -4.47 -25.52 17.83
CA ASN A 55 -4.64 -26.93 17.48
C ASN A 55 -3.49 -27.83 18.00
N ALA A 56 -2.28 -27.28 18.11
CA ALA A 56 -1.10 -27.98 18.60
C ALA A 56 -0.96 -27.95 20.14
N GLY A 57 -1.76 -27.12 20.84
CA GLY A 57 -1.62 -26.90 22.29
C GLY A 57 -0.36 -26.11 22.67
N ILE A 58 0.19 -25.32 21.75
CA ILE A 58 1.41 -24.54 21.94
C ILE A 58 1.03 -23.06 22.06
N ASN A 59 1.57 -22.33 23.05
CA ASN A 59 1.34 -20.89 23.19
C ASN A 59 2.54 -20.11 22.62
N CYS A 60 2.61 -20.03 21.29
CA CYS A 60 3.58 -19.21 20.57
C CYS A 60 2.82 -18.09 19.84
N LYS A 61 3.42 -16.92 19.71
CA LYS A 61 2.83 -15.80 18.94
C LYS A 61 3.92 -15.21 18.06
N LEU A 62 3.61 -14.98 16.79
CA LEU A 62 4.49 -14.19 15.93
C LEU A 62 4.38 -12.72 16.39
N MET A 63 5.52 -12.15 16.78
CA MET A 63 5.65 -10.78 17.25
C MET A 63 5.48 -9.78 16.12
#